data_AF-A0A9D8EHK0-F1
#
_entry.id   AF-A0A9D8EHK0-F1
#
_cell.length_a   1.000
_cell.length_b   1.000
_cell.length_c   1.000
_cell.angle_alpha   90.00
_cell.angle_beta   90.00
_cell.angle_gamma   90.00
#
_symmetry.space_group_name_H-M   'P 1'
#
loop_
_entity.id
_entity.type
_entity.pdbx_description
1 polymer ?
#
loop_
_entity_poly.entity_id
_entity_poly.type
_entity_poly.pdbx_seq_one_letter_code
_entity_poly.pdbx_strand_id
1 'polypeptide(L)'
;MSRDNSEKLKRFNISGIPLIKSVSEMLCLESIFSKYIYSYGNETVASVDALLFLIWNITLGRQPLYELSKWIEDIEPGCHGLDKAQVASFNDDRFGRALDKLYAADRATLMTEIVVTMIKKINLNMKRVHNDSTTVKAYGKIAGVTKDGLRMAKGNNKDKRPDLVHLVFSLTISSDGAIPVHYKTYAGNRTDDTTHIETWNTVKKIAGRSDFVYVADSKVCTSCQLSHIVSNGGRVITVMPNTYKETKIFKDELLSTNIQRKVILKRKVEEGEHNNEYFSLFLGNYETIDKGYAIYWYLSSQKKKLDKHLRQKRVGR
;
A
#
# COMPACT_ATOMS: atom_id res chain seq x y z
N MET A 1 53.19 24.22 -29.59
CA MET A 1 51.81 23.70 -29.74
C MET A 1 51.75 22.32 -29.10
N SER A 2 51.42 22.26 -27.81
CA SER A 2 51.17 20.99 -27.12
C SER A 2 49.71 20.62 -27.33
N ARG A 3 49.45 19.45 -27.94
CA ARG A 3 48.10 18.89 -28.07
C ARG A 3 47.68 18.37 -26.70
N ASP A 4 46.84 19.14 -26.02
CA ASP A 4 46.14 18.73 -24.81
C ASP A 4 45.06 17.70 -25.18
N ASN A 5 45.48 16.47 -25.45
CA ASN A 5 44.60 15.34 -25.68
C ASN A 5 44.39 14.64 -24.33
N SER A 6 43.76 15.33 -23.39
CA SER A 6 43.38 14.76 -22.11
C SER A 6 42.16 13.85 -22.30
N GLU A 7 42.41 12.56 -22.45
CA GLU A 7 41.35 11.55 -22.37
C GLU A 7 40.63 11.70 -21.01
N LYS A 8 39.35 12.09 -21.05
CA LYS A 8 38.53 12.23 -19.85
C LYS A 8 37.83 10.91 -19.57
N LEU A 9 38.17 10.29 -18.44
CA LEU A 9 37.41 9.17 -17.90
C LEU A 9 36.01 9.65 -17.49
N LYS A 10 34.98 9.18 -18.19
CA LYS A 10 33.59 9.36 -17.78
C LYS A 10 33.13 8.12 -17.03
N ARG A 11 32.53 8.31 -15.85
CA ARG A 11 31.92 7.24 -15.05
C ARG A 11 30.41 7.34 -15.21
N PHE A 12 29.76 6.19 -15.27
CA PHE A 12 28.32 6.06 -15.38
C PHE A 12 27.78 5.10 -14.33
N ASN A 13 26.49 5.23 -14.05
CA ASN A 13 25.76 4.43 -13.08
C ASN A 13 24.85 3.42 -13.80
N ILE A 14 25.01 2.15 -13.44
CA ILE A 14 24.09 1.07 -13.88
C ILE A 14 23.04 0.81 -12.79
N SER A 15 23.46 0.74 -11.51
CA SER A 15 22.57 0.51 -10.36
C SER A 15 21.62 -0.69 -10.56
N GLY A 16 20.40 -0.64 -10.03
CA GLY A 16 19.35 -1.64 -10.25
C GLY A 16 18.54 -1.47 -11.55
N ILE A 17 18.97 -0.60 -12.48
CA ILE A 17 18.20 -0.29 -13.70
C ILE A 17 17.92 -1.53 -14.56
N PRO A 18 18.89 -2.43 -14.84
CA PRO A 18 18.61 -3.61 -15.64
C PRO A 18 17.52 -4.51 -15.05
N LEU A 19 17.47 -4.63 -13.72
CA LEU A 19 16.44 -5.40 -13.03
C LEU A 19 15.06 -4.72 -13.15
N ILE A 20 14.99 -3.42 -12.91
CA ILE A 20 13.73 -2.66 -13.02
C ILE A 20 13.21 -2.69 -14.45
N LYS A 21 14.09 -2.55 -15.44
CA LYS A 21 13.74 -2.66 -16.86
C LYS A 21 13.19 -4.05 -17.19
N SER A 22 13.88 -5.11 -16.78
CA SER A 22 13.41 -6.49 -17.00
C SER A 22 12.03 -6.75 -16.36
N VAL A 23 11.80 -6.25 -15.15
CA VAL A 23 10.48 -6.35 -14.50
C VAL A 23 9.43 -5.53 -15.24
N SER A 24 9.78 -4.33 -15.69
CA SER A 24 8.87 -3.45 -16.45
C SER A 24 8.44 -4.08 -17.78
N GLU A 25 9.38 -4.73 -18.49
CA GLU A 25 9.13 -5.48 -19.72
C GLU A 25 8.26 -6.71 -19.47
N MET A 26 8.57 -7.50 -18.43
CA MET A 26 7.77 -8.66 -18.02
C MET A 26 6.31 -8.27 -17.71
N LEU A 27 6.11 -7.12 -17.07
CA LEU A 27 4.78 -6.56 -16.75
C LEU A 27 4.17 -5.75 -17.89
N CYS A 28 4.87 -5.62 -19.02
CA CYS A 28 4.43 -4.87 -20.19
C CYS A 28 4.07 -3.40 -19.89
N LEU A 29 4.76 -2.76 -18.95
CA LEU A 29 4.40 -1.43 -18.45
C LEU A 29 4.40 -0.36 -19.56
N GLU A 30 5.41 -0.36 -20.42
CA GLU A 30 5.50 0.59 -21.53
C GLU A 30 4.30 0.46 -22.49
N SER A 31 3.96 -0.77 -22.87
CA SER A 31 2.81 -1.05 -23.73
C SER A 31 1.50 -0.62 -23.07
N ILE A 32 1.33 -0.90 -21.77
CA ILE A 32 0.16 -0.48 -21.02
C ILE A 32 0.10 1.06 -20.98
N PHE A 33 1.18 1.75 -20.59
CA PHE A 33 1.21 3.21 -20.50
C PHE A 33 0.88 3.86 -21.85
N SER A 34 1.44 3.32 -22.94
CA SER A 34 1.21 3.82 -24.30
C SER A 34 -0.26 3.73 -24.74
N LYS A 35 -1.07 2.84 -24.17
CA LYS A 35 -2.53 2.78 -24.45
C LYS A 35 -3.30 3.95 -23.84
N TYR A 36 -2.87 4.45 -22.69
CA TYR A 36 -3.61 5.46 -21.92
C TYR A 36 -3.01 6.86 -22.02
N ILE A 37 -1.75 6.97 -22.43
CA ILE A 37 -0.99 8.22 -22.44
C ILE A 37 -0.74 8.62 -23.89
N TYR A 38 -1.50 9.62 -24.33
CA TYR A 38 -1.43 10.09 -25.71
C TYR A 38 -0.07 10.74 -26.04
N SER A 39 0.48 10.38 -27.20
CA SER A 39 1.65 11.04 -27.79
C SER A 39 1.21 12.04 -28.84
N TYR A 40 1.76 13.26 -28.79
CA TYR A 40 1.47 14.30 -29.79
C TYR A 40 2.25 14.14 -31.10
N GLY A 41 3.10 13.10 -31.22
CA GLY A 41 3.82 12.74 -32.45
C GLY A 41 4.99 13.66 -32.82
N ASN A 42 5.10 14.85 -32.23
CA ASN A 42 6.20 15.81 -32.40
C ASN A 42 7.11 15.90 -31.16
N GLU A 43 6.98 14.98 -30.22
CA GLU A 43 7.76 14.98 -28.98
C GLU A 43 9.15 14.40 -29.23
N THR A 44 10.20 15.11 -28.79
CA THR A 44 11.59 14.58 -28.85
C THR A 44 11.76 13.28 -28.05
N VAL A 45 11.02 13.16 -26.96
CA VAL A 45 10.96 11.99 -26.07
C VAL A 45 9.51 11.80 -25.66
N ALA A 46 9.01 10.57 -25.74
CA ALA A 46 7.63 10.28 -25.42
C ALA A 46 7.38 10.49 -23.92
N SER A 47 6.16 10.90 -23.59
CA SER A 47 5.77 11.05 -22.18
C SER A 47 5.81 9.74 -21.40
N VAL A 48 5.61 8.61 -22.09
CA VAL A 48 5.75 7.26 -21.51
C VAL A 48 7.18 7.03 -21.02
N ASP A 49 8.19 7.37 -21.81
CA ASP A 49 9.60 7.22 -21.43
C ASP A 49 9.91 8.01 -20.16
N ALA A 50 9.48 9.28 -20.11
CA ALA A 50 9.66 10.12 -18.93
C ALA A 50 9.03 9.51 -17.66
N LEU A 51 7.85 8.88 -17.78
CA LEU A 51 7.21 8.20 -16.65
C LEU A 51 7.93 6.91 -16.24
N LEU A 52 8.47 6.15 -17.20
CA LEU A 52 9.30 4.97 -16.88
C LEU A 52 10.57 5.39 -16.13
N PHE A 53 11.23 6.49 -16.52
CA PHE A 53 12.36 7.03 -15.75
C PHE A 53 11.95 7.48 -14.35
N LEU A 54 10.77 8.08 -14.18
CA LEU A 54 10.26 8.40 -12.83
C LEU A 54 10.08 7.14 -11.98
N ILE A 55 9.58 6.04 -12.56
CA ILE A 55 9.48 4.75 -11.87
C ILE A 55 10.88 4.28 -11.44
N TRP A 56 11.85 4.29 -12.35
CA TRP A 56 13.22 3.89 -12.05
C TRP A 56 13.83 4.74 -10.93
N ASN A 57 13.62 6.06 -11.00
CA ASN A 57 14.13 7.00 -10.01
C ASN A 57 13.50 6.77 -8.62
N ILE A 58 12.18 6.61 -8.54
CA ILE A 58 11.47 6.36 -7.28
C ILE A 58 11.94 5.04 -6.65
N THR A 59 12.25 4.01 -7.47
CA THR A 59 12.75 2.72 -6.98
C THR A 59 14.21 2.78 -6.51
N LEU A 60 15.07 3.60 -7.11
CA LEU A 60 16.52 3.58 -6.88
C LEU A 60 17.06 4.63 -5.90
N GLY A 61 16.23 5.55 -5.39
CA GLY A 61 16.68 6.55 -4.43
C GLY A 61 16.22 7.98 -4.70
N ARG A 62 14.98 8.12 -5.22
CA ARG A 62 14.16 9.33 -5.39
C ARG A 62 14.93 10.66 -5.36
N GLN A 63 15.26 11.17 -6.53
CA GLN A 63 15.78 12.52 -6.74
C GLN A 63 14.61 13.50 -6.99
N PRO A 64 14.74 14.78 -6.62
CA PRO A 64 13.73 15.79 -6.94
C PRO A 64 13.70 16.08 -8.46
N LEU A 65 12.56 16.58 -8.96
CA LEU A 65 12.33 16.78 -10.41
C LEU A 65 13.43 17.58 -11.11
N TYR A 66 13.94 18.63 -10.46
CA TYR A 66 14.98 19.50 -11.02
C TYR A 66 16.37 18.84 -11.10
N GLU A 67 16.59 17.71 -10.44
CA GLU A 67 17.84 16.93 -10.50
C GLU A 67 17.75 15.74 -11.48
N LEU A 68 16.56 15.45 -12.01
CA LEU A 68 16.35 14.25 -12.84
C LEU A 68 17.08 14.30 -14.17
N SER A 69 17.23 15.47 -14.80
CA SER A 69 17.98 15.59 -16.05
C SER A 69 19.43 15.14 -15.87
N LYS A 70 20.09 15.67 -14.84
CA LYS A 70 21.44 15.27 -14.45
C LYS A 70 21.52 13.79 -14.06
N TRP A 71 20.52 13.30 -13.31
CA TRP A 71 20.46 11.89 -12.94
C TRP A 71 20.42 10.97 -14.17
N ILE A 72 19.66 11.32 -15.22
CA ILE A 72 19.63 10.56 -16.47
C ILE A 72 20.97 10.62 -17.21
N GLU A 73 21.64 11.77 -17.26
CA GLU A 73 22.94 11.93 -17.91
C GLU A 73 24.05 11.06 -17.29
N ASP A 74 23.90 10.74 -16.00
CA ASP A 74 24.80 9.88 -15.24
C ASP A 74 24.50 8.38 -15.42
N ILE A 75 23.37 8.00 -16.04
CA ILE A 75 23.03 6.60 -16.32
C ILE A 75 23.87 6.11 -17.51
N GLU A 76 24.31 4.85 -17.43
CA GLU A 76 24.99 4.20 -18.56
C GLU A 76 24.09 4.16 -19.81
N PRO A 77 24.49 4.71 -20.96
CA PRO A 77 23.64 4.84 -22.15
C PRO A 77 22.98 3.53 -22.62
N GLY A 78 23.67 2.39 -22.46
CA GLY A 78 23.13 1.07 -22.78
C GLY A 78 21.92 0.66 -21.94
N CYS A 79 21.68 1.29 -20.79
CA CYS A 79 20.53 0.98 -19.94
C CYS A 79 19.21 1.57 -20.49
N HIS A 80 19.27 2.76 -21.07
CA HIS A 80 18.08 3.46 -21.55
C HIS A 80 17.90 3.47 -23.06
N GLY A 81 18.96 3.24 -23.86
CA GLY A 81 18.84 3.13 -25.32
C GLY A 81 18.38 4.40 -26.03
N LEU A 82 18.55 5.57 -25.38
CA LEU A 82 18.22 6.88 -25.96
C LEU A 82 19.46 7.50 -26.58
N ASP A 83 19.27 8.28 -27.64
CA ASP A 83 20.34 9.06 -28.24
C ASP A 83 20.71 10.30 -27.39
N LYS A 84 21.83 10.95 -27.73
CA LYS A 84 22.32 12.12 -26.99
C LYS A 84 21.37 13.31 -27.03
N ALA A 85 20.64 13.51 -28.14
CA ALA A 85 19.70 14.62 -28.28
C ALA A 85 18.45 14.38 -27.42
N GLN A 86 17.99 13.14 -27.34
CA GLN A 86 16.90 12.71 -26.47
C GLN A 86 17.25 12.89 -25.00
N VAL A 87 18.44 12.43 -24.58
CA VAL A 87 18.94 12.62 -23.20
C VAL A 87 19.01 14.10 -22.85
N ALA A 88 19.59 14.92 -23.72
CA ALA A 88 19.70 16.37 -23.50
C ALA A 88 18.35 17.10 -23.46
N SER A 89 17.27 16.45 -23.92
CA SER A 89 15.93 17.04 -23.94
C SER A 89 15.16 16.86 -22.63
N PHE A 90 15.67 16.10 -21.66
CA PHE A 90 15.04 15.94 -20.35
C PHE A 90 15.24 17.17 -19.46
N ASN A 91 14.15 17.60 -18.83
CA ASN A 91 14.11 18.65 -17.83
C ASN A 91 12.88 18.45 -16.95
N ASP A 92 12.81 19.19 -15.86
CA ASP A 92 11.69 19.20 -14.92
C ASP A 92 10.35 19.49 -15.62
N ASP A 93 10.30 20.44 -16.56
CA ASP A 93 9.11 20.72 -17.37
C ASP A 93 8.61 19.51 -18.18
N ARG A 94 9.52 18.68 -18.68
CA ARG A 94 9.14 17.45 -19.41
C ARG A 94 8.52 16.43 -18.46
N PHE A 95 9.11 16.21 -17.29
CA PHE A 95 8.52 15.34 -16.28
C PHE A 95 7.17 15.87 -15.77
N GLY A 96 7.07 17.19 -15.55
CA GLY A 96 5.83 17.86 -15.17
C GLY A 96 4.72 17.61 -16.20
N ARG A 97 4.99 17.85 -17.48
CA ARG A 97 4.04 17.57 -18.57
C ARG A 97 3.65 16.10 -18.68
N ALA A 98 4.59 15.18 -18.43
CA ALA A 98 4.29 13.75 -18.42
C ALA A 98 3.35 13.37 -17.26
N LEU A 99 3.56 13.96 -16.07
CA LEU A 99 2.67 13.80 -14.93
C LEU A 99 1.29 14.42 -15.18
N ASP A 100 1.21 15.56 -15.85
CA ASP A 100 -0.07 16.18 -16.26
C ASP A 100 -0.86 15.27 -17.21
N LYS A 101 -0.19 14.63 -18.16
CA LYS A 101 -0.81 13.64 -19.03
C LYS A 101 -1.28 12.41 -18.27
N LEU A 102 -0.49 11.89 -17.34
CA LEU A 102 -0.91 10.80 -16.46
C LEU A 102 -2.12 11.22 -15.60
N TYR A 103 -2.18 12.48 -15.17
CA TYR A 103 -3.33 13.03 -14.46
C TYR A 103 -4.57 13.18 -15.35
N ALA A 104 -4.40 13.42 -16.65
CA ALA A 104 -5.50 13.49 -17.60
C ALA A 104 -6.01 12.11 -18.07
N ALA A 105 -5.16 11.08 -18.00
CA ALA A 105 -5.50 9.72 -18.41
C ALA A 105 -6.53 9.04 -17.49
N ASP A 106 -7.20 8.01 -18.02
CA ASP A 106 -8.03 7.09 -17.23
C ASP A 106 -7.15 6.20 -16.32
N ARG A 107 -6.74 6.77 -15.19
CA ARG A 107 -5.88 6.10 -14.21
C ARG A 107 -6.53 4.87 -13.59
N ALA A 108 -7.86 4.84 -13.48
CA ALA A 108 -8.56 3.71 -12.85
C ALA A 108 -8.43 2.46 -13.74
N THR A 109 -8.68 2.60 -15.04
CA THR A 109 -8.54 1.51 -16.00
C THR A 109 -7.07 1.15 -16.20
N LEU A 110 -6.18 2.15 -16.32
CA LEU A 110 -4.73 1.94 -16.40
C LEU A 110 -4.21 1.07 -15.23
N MET A 111 -4.52 1.46 -13.99
CA MET A 111 -4.08 0.71 -12.80
C MET A 111 -4.67 -0.70 -12.74
N THR A 112 -5.94 -0.85 -13.14
CA THR A 112 -6.59 -2.17 -13.21
C THR A 112 -5.90 -3.07 -14.22
N GLU A 113 -5.53 -2.55 -15.40
CA GLU A 113 -4.82 -3.32 -16.43
C GLU A 113 -3.42 -3.73 -15.96
N ILE A 114 -2.69 -2.85 -15.26
CA ILE A 114 -1.39 -3.19 -14.65
C ILE A 114 -1.55 -4.35 -13.68
N VAL A 115 -2.50 -4.27 -12.75
CA VAL A 115 -2.70 -5.32 -11.73
C VAL A 115 -3.15 -6.63 -12.36
N VAL A 116 -4.11 -6.60 -13.29
CA VAL A 116 -4.59 -7.82 -13.95
C VAL A 116 -3.49 -8.47 -14.79
N THR A 117 -2.67 -7.67 -15.48
CA THR A 117 -1.51 -8.16 -16.23
C THR A 117 -0.50 -8.80 -15.29
N MET A 118 -0.18 -8.14 -14.18
CA MET A 118 0.71 -8.67 -13.15
C MET A 118 0.18 -9.99 -12.59
N ILE A 119 -1.08 -10.07 -12.15
CA ILE A 119 -1.69 -11.31 -11.62
C ILE A 119 -1.49 -12.48 -12.60
N LYS A 120 -1.70 -12.24 -13.90
CA LYS A 120 -1.53 -13.26 -14.95
C LYS A 120 -0.06 -13.62 -15.18
N LYS A 121 0.84 -12.63 -15.28
CA LYS A 121 2.26 -12.81 -15.62
C LYS A 121 3.04 -13.54 -14.53
N ILE A 122 2.77 -13.24 -13.26
CA ILE A 122 3.47 -13.85 -12.13
C ILE A 122 2.64 -14.91 -11.40
N ASN A 123 1.46 -15.25 -11.92
CA ASN A 123 0.51 -16.19 -11.29
C ASN A 123 0.24 -15.84 -9.80
N LEU A 124 -0.04 -14.56 -9.55
CA LEU A 124 -0.14 -14.03 -8.19
C LEU A 124 -1.27 -14.70 -7.41
N ASN A 125 -0.97 -15.24 -6.22
CA ASN A 125 -1.96 -15.92 -5.43
C ASN A 125 -2.93 -14.95 -4.74
N MET A 126 -4.15 -14.84 -5.28
CA MET A 126 -5.23 -13.98 -4.77
C MET A 126 -6.12 -14.64 -3.69
N LYS A 127 -5.72 -15.77 -3.09
CA LYS A 127 -6.54 -16.46 -2.06
C LYS A 127 -6.64 -15.69 -0.74
N ARG A 128 -5.71 -14.79 -0.46
CA ARG A 128 -5.73 -13.93 0.74
C ARG A 128 -5.13 -12.57 0.42
N VAL A 129 -5.85 -11.53 0.83
CA VAL A 129 -5.45 -10.13 0.67
C VAL A 129 -5.50 -9.43 2.02
N HIS A 130 -4.65 -8.41 2.16
CA HIS A 130 -4.57 -7.58 3.35
C HIS A 130 -4.89 -6.14 2.95
N ASN A 131 -5.87 -5.54 3.60
CA ASN A 131 -6.21 -4.13 3.42
C ASN A 131 -5.86 -3.34 4.68
N ASP A 132 -5.17 -2.23 4.46
CA ASP A 132 -4.89 -1.24 5.50
C ASP A 132 -5.06 0.16 4.92
N SER A 133 -5.32 1.13 5.79
CA SER A 133 -5.41 2.54 5.43
C SER A 133 -4.43 3.36 6.26
N THR A 134 -3.71 4.24 5.58
CA THR A 134 -2.84 5.22 6.19
C THR A 134 -3.25 6.64 5.78
N THR A 135 -2.67 7.66 6.39
CA THR A 135 -2.96 9.05 6.04
C THR A 135 -1.74 9.71 5.42
N VAL A 136 -1.92 10.38 4.29
CA VAL A 136 -0.91 11.25 3.68
C VAL A 136 -1.23 12.68 4.06
N LYS A 137 -0.31 13.34 4.77
CA LYS A 137 -0.48 14.70 5.28
C LYS A 137 0.21 15.70 4.38
N ALA A 138 -0.34 16.91 4.32
CA ALA A 138 0.31 18.03 3.66
C ALA A 138 0.33 19.27 4.55
N TYR A 139 1.30 20.13 4.28
CA TYR A 139 1.48 21.42 4.92
C TYR A 139 1.59 22.51 3.84
N GLY A 140 1.25 23.75 4.20
CA GLY A 140 1.23 24.89 3.28
C GLY A 140 -0.11 25.05 2.54
N LYS A 141 -0.09 25.89 1.51
CA LYS A 141 -1.29 26.23 0.72
C LYS A 141 -1.60 25.12 -0.27
N ILE A 142 -2.47 24.20 0.12
CA ILE A 142 -3.01 23.16 -0.76
C ILE A 142 -4.27 23.71 -1.40
N ALA A 143 -4.15 24.21 -2.62
CA ALA A 143 -5.29 24.65 -3.40
C ALA A 143 -5.93 23.45 -4.12
N GLY A 144 -7.26 23.48 -4.20
CA GLY A 144 -7.98 22.76 -5.23
C GLY A 144 -8.74 21.51 -4.80
N VAL A 145 -9.60 21.12 -5.72
CA VAL A 145 -10.35 19.88 -5.74
C VAL A 145 -10.03 19.27 -7.10
N THR A 146 -9.71 17.98 -7.16
CA THR A 146 -9.48 17.31 -8.43
C THR A 146 -10.78 17.25 -9.25
N LYS A 147 -10.69 16.91 -10.54
CA LYS A 147 -11.88 16.81 -11.41
C LYS A 147 -12.92 15.80 -10.89
N ASP A 148 -12.45 14.75 -10.22
CA ASP A 148 -13.24 13.70 -9.58
C ASP A 148 -13.64 14.01 -8.12
N GLY A 149 -13.43 15.25 -7.64
CA GLY A 149 -13.89 15.69 -6.33
C GLY A 149 -12.97 15.35 -5.15
N LEU A 150 -11.81 14.74 -5.39
CA LEU A 150 -10.83 14.45 -4.35
C LEU A 150 -10.22 15.76 -3.86
N ARG A 151 -10.15 15.92 -2.53
CA ARG A 151 -9.53 17.06 -1.88
C ARG A 151 -8.86 16.62 -0.58
N MET A 152 -7.80 17.33 -0.21
CA MET A 152 -7.27 17.20 1.14
C MET A 152 -8.24 17.87 2.12
N ALA A 153 -8.59 17.17 3.19
CA ALA A 153 -9.55 17.65 4.17
C ALA A 153 -9.03 17.43 5.59
N LYS A 154 -9.51 18.22 6.54
CA LYS A 154 -9.32 17.95 7.96
C LYS A 154 -10.19 16.76 8.37
N GLY A 155 -9.65 15.89 9.21
CA GLY A 155 -10.29 14.65 9.64
C GLY A 155 -9.72 14.15 10.96
N ASN A 156 -10.13 12.95 11.39
CA ASN A 156 -9.67 12.36 12.64
C ASN A 156 -8.21 11.91 12.52
N ASN A 157 -7.29 12.76 13.00
CA ASN A 157 -5.86 12.53 12.92
C ASN A 157 -5.36 11.66 14.09
N LYS A 158 -4.87 10.45 13.80
CA LYS A 158 -4.28 9.52 14.79
C LYS A 158 -3.01 10.10 15.46
N ASP A 159 -2.32 11.06 14.83
CA ASP A 159 -1.06 11.65 15.35
C ASP A 159 -1.26 13.03 16.02
N LYS A 160 -2.48 13.36 16.46
CA LYS A 160 -2.78 14.59 17.22
C LYS A 160 -2.37 15.91 16.53
N ARG A 161 -2.39 15.96 15.20
CA ARG A 161 -2.18 17.19 14.39
C ARG A 161 -3.45 17.64 13.68
N PRO A 162 -4.48 18.11 14.42
CA PRO A 162 -5.78 18.48 13.83
C PRO A 162 -5.70 19.70 12.91
N ASP A 163 -4.58 20.43 12.94
CA ASP A 163 -4.27 21.55 12.07
C ASP A 163 -4.05 21.13 10.61
N LEU A 164 -3.56 19.91 10.37
CA LEU A 164 -3.16 19.45 9.03
C LEU A 164 -4.31 18.83 8.25
N VAL A 165 -4.38 19.18 6.96
CA VAL A 165 -5.20 18.46 5.98
C VAL A 165 -4.50 17.17 5.56
N HIS A 166 -5.29 16.14 5.25
CA HIS A 166 -4.76 14.87 4.79
C HIS A 166 -5.69 14.18 3.79
N LEU A 167 -5.12 13.16 3.14
CA LEU A 167 -5.83 12.14 2.39
C LEU A 167 -5.77 10.83 3.18
N VAL A 168 -6.83 10.05 3.11
CA VAL A 168 -6.79 8.63 3.49
C VAL A 168 -6.31 7.84 2.26
N PHE A 169 -5.27 7.06 2.42
CA PHE A 169 -4.69 6.18 1.41
C PHE A 169 -4.96 4.74 1.82
N SER A 170 -5.91 4.10 1.15
CA SER A 170 -6.24 2.68 1.36
C SER A 170 -5.47 1.83 0.36
N LEU A 171 -4.77 0.82 0.86
CA LEU A 171 -3.97 -0.11 0.07
C LEU A 171 -4.43 -1.54 0.35
N THR A 172 -4.62 -2.31 -0.70
CA THR A 172 -4.81 -3.76 -0.62
C THR A 172 -3.63 -4.45 -1.27
N ILE A 173 -3.02 -5.37 -0.54
CA ILE A 173 -1.90 -6.20 -1.01
C ILE A 173 -2.30 -7.67 -1.03
N SER A 174 -1.72 -8.44 -1.94
CA SER A 174 -1.73 -9.90 -1.87
C SER A 174 -0.86 -10.37 -0.70
N SER A 175 -1.28 -11.44 -0.02
CA SER A 175 -0.40 -12.10 0.97
C SER A 175 0.79 -12.83 0.34
N ASP A 176 0.79 -12.96 -0.99
CA ASP A 176 1.88 -13.47 -1.79
C ASP A 176 2.80 -12.31 -2.21
N GLY A 177 4.00 -12.27 -1.64
CA GLY A 177 5.01 -11.24 -1.91
C GLY A 177 4.65 -9.82 -1.45
N ALA A 178 3.56 -9.61 -0.70
CA ALA A 178 3.06 -8.30 -0.28
C ALA A 178 2.78 -7.34 -1.46
N ILE A 179 2.41 -7.91 -2.61
CA ILE A 179 2.28 -7.15 -3.86
C ILE A 179 0.97 -6.33 -3.86
N PRO A 180 1.02 -5.01 -4.11
CA PRO A 180 -0.18 -4.17 -4.25
C PRO A 180 -1.11 -4.62 -5.38
N VAL A 181 -2.39 -4.79 -5.07
CA VAL A 181 -3.42 -5.23 -6.03
C VAL A 181 -4.56 -4.22 -6.18
N HIS A 182 -4.69 -3.29 -5.25
CA HIS A 182 -5.65 -2.20 -5.34
C HIS A 182 -5.22 -1.09 -4.41
N TYR A 183 -5.38 0.16 -4.84
CA TYR A 183 -5.29 1.30 -3.94
C TYR A 183 -6.41 2.29 -4.25
N LYS A 184 -6.84 3.04 -3.25
CA LYS A 184 -7.76 4.15 -3.43
C LYS A 184 -7.48 5.26 -2.43
N THR A 185 -7.56 6.49 -2.89
CA THR A 185 -7.45 7.69 -2.05
C THR A 185 -8.82 8.25 -1.75
N TYR A 186 -8.98 8.76 -0.54
CA TYR A 186 -10.17 9.45 -0.08
C TYR A 186 -9.79 10.76 0.59
N ALA A 187 -10.73 11.71 0.64
CA ALA A 187 -10.57 12.91 1.45
C ALA A 187 -10.39 12.55 2.93
N GLY A 188 -9.59 13.32 3.68
CA GLY A 188 -9.28 13.05 5.09
C GLY A 188 -10.49 12.95 6.03
N ASN A 189 -11.64 13.47 5.63
CA ASN A 189 -12.89 13.38 6.41
C ASN A 189 -13.73 12.13 6.09
N ARG A 190 -13.24 11.21 5.26
CA ARG A 190 -13.91 9.92 4.99
C ARG A 190 -13.66 8.95 6.15
N THR A 191 -14.71 8.26 6.58
CA THR A 191 -14.61 7.23 7.63
C THR A 191 -14.28 5.86 7.02
N ASP A 192 -13.33 5.15 7.63
CA ASP A 192 -12.77 3.87 7.12
C ASP A 192 -13.83 2.76 6.95
N ASP A 193 -14.83 2.74 7.83
CA ASP A 193 -15.95 1.77 7.82
C ASP A 193 -16.80 1.82 6.54
N THR A 194 -16.76 2.92 5.80
CA THR A 194 -17.47 3.06 4.53
C THR A 194 -16.66 2.58 3.33
N THR A 195 -15.38 2.20 3.51
CA THR A 195 -14.45 1.93 2.41
C THR A 195 -14.27 0.44 2.10
N HIS A 196 -14.51 -0.44 3.07
CA HIS A 196 -14.20 -1.86 2.92
C HIS A 196 -15.14 -2.60 1.97
N ILE A 197 -16.45 -2.28 1.94
CA ILE A 197 -17.38 -2.88 0.97
C ILE A 197 -16.97 -2.54 -0.46
N GLU A 198 -16.66 -1.26 -0.71
CA GLU A 198 -16.18 -0.81 -2.02
C GLU A 198 -14.87 -1.53 -2.39
N THR A 199 -13.90 -1.52 -1.48
CA THR A 199 -12.59 -2.16 -1.69
C THR A 199 -12.73 -3.64 -1.97
N TRP A 200 -13.54 -4.37 -1.18
CA TRP A 200 -13.76 -5.80 -1.36
C TRP A 200 -14.44 -6.11 -2.69
N ASN A 201 -15.45 -5.34 -3.09
CA ASN A 201 -16.12 -5.50 -4.39
C ASN A 201 -15.16 -5.28 -5.57
N THR A 202 -14.28 -4.28 -5.48
CA THR A 202 -13.27 -4.03 -6.52
C THR A 202 -12.24 -5.15 -6.57
N VAL A 203 -11.74 -5.60 -5.42
CA VAL A 203 -10.78 -6.72 -5.35
C VAL A 203 -11.41 -8.02 -5.85
N LYS A 204 -12.70 -8.29 -5.57
CA LYS A 204 -13.45 -9.42 -6.13
C LYS A 204 -13.46 -9.41 -7.66
N LYS A 205 -13.65 -8.23 -8.28
CA LYS A 205 -13.58 -8.08 -9.74
C LYS A 205 -12.16 -8.33 -10.27
N ILE A 206 -11.15 -7.72 -9.64
CA ILE A 206 -9.74 -7.87 -10.03
C ILE A 206 -9.28 -9.33 -9.91
N ALA A 207 -9.61 -9.98 -8.80
CA ALA A 207 -9.21 -11.36 -8.51
C ALA A 207 -10.02 -12.41 -9.28
N GLY A 208 -11.15 -12.02 -9.89
CA GLY A 208 -12.06 -12.94 -10.59
C GLY A 208 -12.69 -13.99 -9.68
N ARG A 209 -12.71 -13.77 -8.36
CA ARG A 209 -13.20 -14.71 -7.34
C ARG A 209 -13.69 -13.98 -6.10
N SER A 210 -14.61 -14.59 -5.37
CA SER A 210 -15.14 -14.03 -4.11
C SER A 210 -14.63 -14.73 -2.86
N ASP A 211 -14.21 -15.97 -2.94
CA ASP A 211 -13.90 -16.85 -1.80
C ASP A 211 -12.55 -16.57 -1.13
N PHE A 212 -11.89 -15.45 -1.45
CA PHE A 212 -10.64 -15.06 -0.82
C PHE A 212 -10.83 -14.61 0.63
N VAL A 213 -9.74 -14.71 1.41
CA VAL A 213 -9.70 -14.21 2.78
C VAL A 213 -9.28 -12.75 2.76
N TYR A 214 -10.17 -11.86 3.20
CA TYR A 214 -9.96 -10.45 3.37
C TYR A 214 -9.51 -10.14 4.80
N VAL A 215 -8.26 -9.76 4.98
CA VAL A 215 -7.68 -9.41 6.29
C VAL A 215 -7.64 -7.89 6.41
N ALA A 216 -8.28 -7.34 7.43
CA ALA A 216 -8.28 -5.90 7.68
C ALA A 216 -8.31 -5.58 9.19
N ASP A 217 -8.13 -4.31 9.53
CA ASP A 217 -8.20 -3.85 10.90
C ASP A 217 -9.65 -3.91 11.45
N SER A 218 -9.79 -3.57 12.73
CA SER A 218 -11.09 -3.63 13.42
C SER A 218 -12.23 -2.79 12.82
N LYS A 219 -11.95 -1.87 11.89
CA LYS A 219 -12.96 -1.04 11.20
C LYS A 219 -13.79 -1.85 10.21
N VAL A 220 -13.31 -3.02 9.76
CA VAL A 220 -14.14 -3.94 8.98
C VAL A 220 -15.17 -4.69 9.85
N CYS A 221 -14.95 -4.72 11.17
CA CYS A 221 -15.79 -5.43 12.12
C CYS A 221 -17.06 -4.64 12.44
N THR A 222 -17.97 -4.55 11.45
CA THR A 222 -19.34 -4.06 11.60
C THR A 222 -20.29 -5.07 10.97
N SER A 223 -21.50 -5.21 11.50
CA SER A 223 -22.47 -6.20 11.00
C SER A 223 -22.78 -6.01 9.51
N CYS A 224 -22.87 -4.76 9.04
CA CYS A 224 -23.12 -4.44 7.63
C CYS A 224 -22.00 -4.96 6.72
N GLN A 225 -20.75 -4.65 7.04
CA GLN A 225 -19.60 -5.01 6.20
C GLN A 225 -19.32 -6.52 6.23
N LEU A 226 -19.35 -7.13 7.42
CA LEU A 226 -19.18 -8.57 7.57
C LEU A 226 -20.28 -9.33 6.81
N SER A 227 -21.54 -8.91 6.95
CA SER A 227 -22.67 -9.52 6.24
C SER A 227 -22.53 -9.37 4.73
N HIS A 228 -22.13 -8.19 4.24
CA HIS A 228 -21.89 -7.98 2.81
C HIS A 228 -20.85 -8.95 2.25
N ILE A 229 -19.70 -9.06 2.91
CA ILE A 229 -18.60 -9.92 2.43
C ILE A 229 -19.00 -11.39 2.47
N VAL A 230 -19.55 -11.86 3.59
CA VAL A 230 -19.91 -13.29 3.78
C VAL A 230 -21.05 -13.69 2.86
N SER A 231 -22.12 -12.89 2.75
CA SER A 231 -23.25 -13.18 1.85
C SER A 231 -22.86 -13.22 0.37
N ASN A 232 -21.79 -12.53 0.00
CA ASN A 232 -21.24 -12.54 -1.36
C ASN A 232 -20.15 -13.60 -1.58
N GLY A 233 -20.01 -14.56 -0.65
CA GLY A 233 -19.13 -15.71 -0.73
C GLY A 233 -17.70 -15.47 -0.26
N GLY A 234 -17.41 -14.33 0.38
CA GLY A 234 -16.10 -14.00 0.91
C GLY A 234 -15.87 -14.44 2.35
N ARG A 235 -14.60 -14.34 2.78
CA ARG A 235 -14.17 -14.63 4.15
C ARG A 235 -13.44 -13.41 4.71
N VAL A 236 -13.64 -13.11 5.99
CA VAL A 236 -13.01 -11.95 6.65
C VAL A 236 -12.28 -12.40 7.89
N ILE A 237 -11.06 -11.89 8.10
CA ILE A 237 -10.35 -11.97 9.37
C ILE A 237 -10.09 -10.55 9.85
N THR A 238 -10.56 -10.23 11.05
CA THR A 238 -10.43 -8.92 11.67
C THR A 238 -10.21 -9.05 13.16
N VAL A 239 -9.66 -8.00 13.77
CA VAL A 239 -9.67 -7.84 15.23
C VAL A 239 -11.03 -7.31 15.66
N MET A 240 -11.62 -7.90 16.69
CA MET A 240 -12.89 -7.40 17.24
C MET A 240 -12.65 -6.13 18.09
N PRO A 241 -13.38 -5.02 17.86
CA PRO A 241 -13.31 -3.83 18.69
C PRO A 241 -13.72 -4.11 20.14
N ASN A 242 -13.07 -3.43 21.09
CA ASN A 242 -13.38 -3.56 22.51
C ASN A 242 -14.78 -3.02 22.91
N THR A 243 -15.49 -2.39 21.97
CA THR A 243 -16.85 -1.87 22.15
C THR A 243 -17.93 -2.95 22.02
N TYR A 244 -17.58 -4.14 21.51
CA TYR A 244 -18.50 -5.28 21.39
C TYR A 244 -18.88 -5.84 22.77
N LYS A 245 -20.16 -6.20 22.95
CA LYS A 245 -20.69 -6.73 24.23
C LYS A 245 -19.99 -8.03 24.63
N GLU A 246 -19.67 -8.87 23.65
CA GLU A 246 -18.95 -10.13 23.75
C GLU A 246 -17.58 -9.94 24.41
N THR A 247 -16.93 -8.79 24.19
CA THR A 247 -15.67 -8.45 24.85
C THR A 247 -15.83 -8.27 26.36
N LYS A 248 -16.94 -7.68 26.80
CA LYS A 248 -17.24 -7.56 28.23
C LYS A 248 -17.56 -8.93 28.83
N ILE A 249 -18.45 -9.68 28.18
CA ILE A 249 -18.87 -11.03 28.62
C ILE A 249 -17.65 -11.93 28.82
N PHE A 250 -16.76 -12.00 27.83
CA PHE A 250 -15.57 -12.85 27.91
C PHE A 250 -14.59 -12.39 29.00
N LYS A 251 -14.45 -11.07 29.23
CA LYS A 251 -13.62 -10.56 30.33
C LYS A 251 -14.20 -10.89 31.70
N ASP A 252 -15.51 -10.82 31.85
CA ASP A 252 -16.20 -11.17 33.10
C ASP A 252 -16.04 -12.69 33.36
N GLU A 253 -16.17 -13.53 32.32
CA GLU A 253 -15.94 -14.98 32.39
C GLU A 253 -14.50 -15.32 32.78
N LEU A 254 -13.52 -14.62 32.20
CA LEU A 254 -12.09 -14.76 32.55
C LEU A 254 -11.78 -14.42 34.01
N LEU A 255 -12.60 -13.58 34.67
CA LEU A 255 -12.45 -13.23 36.08
C LEU A 255 -13.12 -14.24 37.00
N SER A 256 -14.26 -14.82 36.59
CA SER A 256 -15.01 -15.77 37.39
C SER A 256 -14.56 -17.22 37.24
N THR A 257 -13.94 -17.58 36.11
CA THR A 257 -13.62 -18.97 35.77
C THR A 257 -12.21 -19.13 35.20
N ASN A 258 -11.62 -20.31 35.39
CA ASN A 258 -10.35 -20.66 34.77
C ASN A 258 -10.56 -21.28 33.39
N ILE A 259 -10.62 -20.44 32.36
CA ILE A 259 -10.79 -20.88 30.97
C ILE A 259 -9.50 -21.56 30.47
N GLN A 260 -9.62 -22.80 30.03
CA GLN A 260 -8.49 -23.53 29.46
C GLN A 260 -7.96 -22.86 28.18
N ARG A 261 -6.65 -22.95 27.95
CA ARG A 261 -6.01 -22.38 26.77
C ARG A 261 -4.96 -23.32 26.19
N LYS A 262 -4.80 -23.28 24.87
CA LYS A 262 -3.81 -24.05 24.11
C LYS A 262 -2.85 -23.11 23.39
N VAL A 263 -1.54 -23.40 23.44
CA VAL A 263 -0.55 -22.67 22.63
C VAL A 263 -0.76 -23.02 21.16
N ILE A 264 -0.98 -22.00 20.32
CA ILE A 264 -1.21 -22.15 18.87
C ILE A 264 -0.04 -21.67 18.02
N LEU A 265 0.80 -20.78 18.54
CA LEU A 265 1.98 -20.28 17.85
C LEU A 265 3.08 -19.94 18.85
N LYS A 266 4.30 -20.30 18.47
CA LYS A 266 5.54 -19.90 19.15
C LYS A 266 6.44 -19.24 18.11
N ARG A 267 6.86 -18.00 18.35
CA ARG A 267 7.80 -17.28 17.48
C ARG A 267 8.98 -16.73 18.28
N LYS A 268 10.15 -16.66 17.65
CA LYS A 268 11.29 -15.92 18.21
C LYS A 268 11.02 -14.42 18.04
N VAL A 269 11.38 -13.63 19.03
CA VAL A 269 11.33 -12.17 18.96
C VAL A 269 12.76 -11.68 18.72
N GLU A 270 12.94 -10.78 17.75
CA GLU A 270 14.26 -10.26 17.33
C GLU A 270 14.85 -9.31 18.39
N GLU A 271 14.02 -8.57 19.12
CA GLU A 271 14.45 -7.67 20.19
C GLU A 271 14.30 -8.31 21.58
N GLY A 272 15.44 -8.67 22.17
CA GLY A 272 15.59 -9.07 23.58
C GLY A 272 16.14 -10.47 23.79
N GLU A 273 17.07 -10.62 24.74
CA GLU A 273 17.65 -11.90 25.14
C GLU A 273 16.56 -12.96 25.37
N HIS A 274 16.64 -14.05 24.60
CA HIS A 274 15.96 -15.32 24.82
C HIS A 274 14.47 -15.28 25.21
N ASN A 275 13.63 -14.47 24.55
CA ASN A 275 12.19 -14.51 24.78
C ASN A 275 11.42 -14.95 23.54
N ASN A 276 10.99 -16.21 23.54
CA ASN A 276 9.93 -16.67 22.63
C ASN A 276 8.62 -15.94 22.96
N GLU A 277 7.92 -15.46 21.93
CA GLU A 277 6.53 -15.04 22.04
C GLU A 277 5.62 -16.25 21.84
N TYR A 278 4.64 -16.38 22.73
CA TYR A 278 3.64 -17.42 22.70
C TYR A 278 2.27 -16.79 22.45
N PHE A 279 1.53 -17.38 21.53
CA PHE A 279 0.11 -17.11 21.33
C PHE A 279 -0.68 -18.29 21.87
N SER A 280 -1.55 -18.04 22.85
CA SER A 280 -2.45 -19.04 23.41
C SER A 280 -3.89 -18.73 23.04
N LEU A 281 -4.59 -19.68 22.43
CA LEU A 281 -6.02 -19.63 22.15
C LEU A 281 -6.80 -20.14 23.36
N PHE A 282 -7.83 -19.41 23.79
CA PHE A 282 -8.78 -19.90 24.79
C PHE A 282 -9.74 -20.90 24.15
N LEU A 283 -9.94 -22.04 24.81
CA LEU A 283 -10.81 -23.11 24.32
C LEU A 283 -12.27 -22.74 24.56
N GLY A 284 -13.10 -22.88 23.53
CA GLY A 284 -14.53 -22.60 23.56
C GLY A 284 -15.06 -22.29 22.17
N ASN A 285 -16.39 -22.37 22.02
CA ASN A 285 -17.08 -21.97 20.80
C ASN A 285 -17.74 -20.62 21.08
N TYR A 286 -17.07 -19.54 20.66
CA TYR A 286 -17.56 -18.18 20.84
C TYR A 286 -18.03 -17.64 19.51
N GLU A 287 -19.16 -16.95 19.52
CA GLU A 287 -19.75 -16.35 18.34
C GLU A 287 -20.28 -14.95 18.64
N THR A 288 -20.34 -14.09 17.63
CA THR A 288 -21.00 -12.79 17.75
C THR A 288 -22.50 -12.99 17.98
N ILE A 289 -23.07 -12.24 18.92
CA ILE A 289 -24.49 -12.33 19.31
C ILE A 289 -25.41 -11.98 18.14
N ASP A 290 -25.04 -11.01 17.30
CA ASP A 290 -25.91 -10.51 16.22
C ASP A 290 -26.01 -11.49 15.03
N LYS A 291 -24.87 -12.05 14.58
CA LYS A 291 -24.79 -12.79 13.30
C LYS A 291 -24.13 -14.17 13.38
N GLY A 292 -23.76 -14.65 14.57
CA GLY A 292 -23.14 -15.97 14.72
C GLY A 292 -21.75 -16.11 14.10
N TYR A 293 -21.00 -15.02 13.89
CA TYR A 293 -19.63 -15.11 13.38
C TYR A 293 -18.68 -15.64 14.44
N ALA A 294 -17.81 -16.59 14.07
CA ALA A 294 -16.84 -17.18 14.99
C ALA A 294 -15.89 -16.13 15.59
N ILE A 295 -15.70 -16.21 16.91
CA ILE A 295 -14.79 -15.39 17.70
C ILE A 295 -13.68 -16.29 18.26
N TYR A 296 -12.43 -15.86 18.07
CA TYR A 296 -11.27 -16.55 18.62
C TYR A 296 -10.55 -15.64 19.60
N TRP A 297 -10.66 -15.95 20.89
CA TRP A 297 -9.93 -15.24 21.93
C TRP A 297 -8.52 -15.78 22.06
N TYR A 298 -7.52 -14.91 21.94
CA TYR A 298 -6.13 -15.30 22.12
C TYR A 298 -5.34 -14.34 23.00
N LEU A 299 -4.27 -14.85 23.60
CA LEU A 299 -3.33 -14.13 24.45
C LEU A 299 -1.94 -14.17 23.82
N SER A 300 -1.35 -13.01 23.57
CA SER A 300 0.09 -12.90 23.27
C SER A 300 0.88 -12.65 24.57
N SER A 301 1.93 -13.44 24.78
CA SER A 301 2.82 -13.27 25.94
C SER A 301 3.54 -11.92 25.92
N GLN A 302 3.92 -11.41 24.74
CA GLN A 302 4.56 -10.10 24.61
C GLN A 302 3.56 -8.96 24.81
N LYS A 303 2.37 -9.05 24.21
CA LYS A 303 1.30 -8.07 24.45
C LYS A 303 0.96 -7.97 25.94
N LYS A 304 0.88 -9.10 26.65
CA LYS A 304 0.69 -9.12 28.10
C LYS A 304 1.80 -8.38 28.86
N LYS A 305 3.07 -8.59 28.50
CA LYS A 305 4.23 -7.90 29.09
C LYS A 305 4.16 -6.40 28.83
N LEU A 306 3.91 -6.00 27.58
CA LEU A 306 3.78 -4.60 27.18
C LEU A 306 2.63 -3.91 27.92
N ASP A 307 1.45 -4.52 27.95
CA ASP A 307 0.28 -3.99 28.64
C ASP A 307 0.50 -3.88 30.15
N LYS A 308 1.29 -4.78 30.76
CA LYS A 308 1.70 -4.67 32.18
C LYS A 308 2.63 -3.48 32.39
N HIS A 309 3.64 -3.32 31.55
CA HIS A 309 4.59 -2.21 31.63
C HIS A 309 3.90 -0.85 31.44
N LEU A 310 2.99 -0.75 30.46
CA LEU A 310 2.19 0.46 30.22
C LEU A 310 1.30 0.81 31.43
N ARG A 311 0.69 -0.19 32.09
CA ARG A 311 -0.09 0.03 33.32
C ARG A 311 0.78 0.52 34.47
N GLN A 312 1.95 -0.09 34.69
CA GLN A 312 2.88 0.34 35.74
C GLN A 312 3.36 1.79 35.53
N LYS A 313 3.69 2.16 34.28
CA LYS A 313 4.05 3.54 33.93
C LYS A 313 2.94 4.56 34.18
N ARG A 314 1.67 4.17 34.07
CA ARG A 314 0.52 5.05 34.34
C ARG A 314 0.20 5.21 35.81
N VAL A 315 0.52 4.22 36.64
CA VAL A 315 0.30 4.26 38.10
C VAL A 315 1.45 4.95 38.84
N GLY A 316 2.66 4.96 38.25
CA GLY A 316 3.83 5.66 38.80
C GLY A 316 3.99 7.13 38.36
N ARG A 317 2.98 7.71 37.71
CA ARG A 317 2.86 9.15 37.43
C ARG A 317 1.67 9.69 38.20
#